data_AF-A0A453NLZ0-F1
#
_entry.id   AF-A0A453NLZ0-F1
#
_cell.length_a   1.000
_cell.length_b   1.000
_cell.length_c   1.000
_cell.angle_alpha   90.00
_cell.angle_beta   90.00
_cell.angle_gamma   90.00
#
_symmetry.space_group_name_H-M   'P 1'
#
loop_
_entity.id
_entity.type
_entity.pdbx_description
1 polymer ?
#
loop_
_entity_poly.entity_id
_entity_poly.type
_entity_poly.pdbx_seq_one_letter_code
_entity_poly.pdbx_strand_id
1 'polypeptide(L)' 'MMKKHRRQVLFSGIITAVGISLHNFPEGMAVFLGSVKGLRVGVNLAFAIALHNIPEGGCCSSATLFCYQKQMASI' A
#
# COMPACT_ATOMS: atom_id res chain seq x y z
N MET A 1 -10.68 -29.63 2.17
CA MET A 1 -11.20 -28.23 2.25
C MET A 1 -10.10 -27.18 2.49
N MET A 2 -9.15 -27.40 3.42
CA MET A 2 -8.11 -26.42 3.82
C MET A 2 -7.20 -25.85 2.71
N LYS A 3 -6.83 -26.63 1.69
CA LYS A 3 -5.91 -26.17 0.61
C LYS A 3 -6.51 -25.08 -0.28
N LYS A 4 -7.84 -25.05 -0.44
CA LYS A 4 -8.54 -24.11 -1.33
C LYS A 4 -8.54 -22.70 -0.75
N HIS A 5 -8.70 -22.59 0.57
CA HIS A 5 -8.73 -21.32 1.28
C HIS A 5 -7.35 -20.64 1.32
N ARG A 6 -6.28 -21.41 1.56
CA ARG A 6 -4.90 -20.89 1.53
C ARG A 6 -4.54 -20.27 0.17
N ARG A 7 -5.01 -20.87 -0.94
CA ARG A 7 -4.79 -20.34 -2.29
C ARG A 7 -5.53 -19.03 -2.53
N GLN A 8 -6.74 -18.89 -1.99
CA GLN A 8 -7.52 -17.65 -2.10
C GLN A 8 -6.91 -16.49 -1.31
N VAL A 9 -6.43 -16.77 -0.08
CA VAL A 9 -5.73 -15.75 0.73
C VAL A 9 -4.43 -15.32 0.06
N LEU A 10 -3.67 -16.26 -0.51
CA LEU A 10 -2.44 -15.95 -1.24
C LEU A 10 -2.73 -15.09 -2.48
N PHE A 11 -3.77 -15.42 -3.25
CA PHE A 11 -4.15 -14.67 -4.44
C PHE A 11 -4.63 -13.26 -4.10
N SER A 12 -5.47 -13.12 -3.07
CA SER A 12 -5.91 -11.83 -2.55
C SER A 12 -4.72 -10.98 -2.07
N GLY A 13 -3.79 -11.58 -1.32
CA GLY A 13 -2.57 -10.91 -0.87
C GLY A 13 -1.67 -10.43 -2.01
N ILE A 14 -1.52 -11.24 -3.07
CA ILE A 14 -0.76 -10.85 -4.27
C ILE A 14 -1.43 -9.67 -4.99
N ILE A 15 -2.74 -9.70 -5.19
CA ILE A 15 -3.50 -8.61 -5.83
C ILE A 15 -3.34 -7.31 -5.02
N THR A 16 -3.51 -7.38 -3.70
CA THR A 16 -3.34 -6.23 -2.80
C THR A 16 -1.91 -5.69 -2.84
N ALA A 17 -0.90 -6.55 -2.76
CA ALA A 17 0.51 -6.14 -2.82
C ALA A 17 0.86 -5.46 -4.16
N VAL A 18 0.34 -5.98 -5.27
CA VAL A 18 0.51 -5.37 -6.59
C VAL A 18 -0.19 -4.01 -6.65
N GLY A 19 -1.42 -3.89 -6.13
CA GLY A 19 -2.15 -2.63 -6.09
C GLY A 19 -1.42 -1.54 -5.31
N ILE A 20 -0.92 -1.86 -4.10
CA ILE A 20 -0.13 -0.94 -3.28
C ILE A 20 1.15 -0.53 -4.00
N SER A 21 1.85 -1.50 -4.61
CA SER A 21 3.11 -1.23 -5.32
C SER A 21 2.90 -0.28 -6.51
N LEU A 22 1.81 -0.46 -7.25
CA LEU A 22 1.48 0.38 -8.41
C LEU A 22 1.09 1.80 -8.04
N HIS A 23 0.55 2.03 -6.84
CA HIS A 23 0.19 3.36 -6.34
C HIS A 23 1.40 4.10 -5.75
N ASN A 24 2.23 3.40 -4.98
CA ASN A 24 3.44 3.98 -4.36
C ASN A 24 4.56 4.26 -5.37
N PHE A 25 4.54 3.59 -6.54
CA PHE A 25 5.54 3.78 -7.59
C PHE A 25 5.51 5.20 -8.20
N PRO A 26 4.36 5.72 -8.68
CA PRO A 26 4.21 7.12 -9.10
C PRO A 26 4.67 8.13 -8.05
N GLU A 27 4.38 7.89 -6.78
CA GLU A 27 4.75 8.78 -5.67
C GLU A 27 6.27 8.84 -5.50
N GLY A 28 6.93 7.68 -5.46
CA GLY A 28 8.39 7.61 -5.42
C GLY A 28 9.04 8.28 -6.64
N MET A 29 8.45 8.09 -7.82
CA MET A 29 8.91 8.75 -9.05
C MET A 29 8.72 10.27 -9.00
N ALA A 30 7.63 10.76 -8.43
CA ALA A 30 7.37 12.18 -8.26
C ALA A 30 8.42 12.82 -7.34
N VAL A 31 8.72 12.21 -6.19
CA VAL A 31 9.79 12.68 -5.28
C VAL A 31 11.15 12.69 -5.97
N PHE A 32 11.48 11.64 -6.73
CA PHE A 32 12.74 11.53 -7.47
C PHE A 32 12.88 12.64 -8.52
N LEU A 33 11.89 12.78 -9.41
CA LEU A 33 11.89 13.82 -10.45
C LEU A 33 11.84 15.23 -9.87
N GLY A 34 11.11 15.43 -8.77
CA GLY A 34 11.05 16.69 -8.04
C GLY A 34 12.40 17.06 -7.43
N SER A 35 13.12 16.08 -6.88
CA SER A 35 14.47 16.27 -6.33
C SER A 35 15.49 16.62 -7.41
N VAL A 36 15.39 16.01 -8.59
CA VAL A 36 16.23 16.34 -9.75
C VAL A 36 15.99 17.77 -10.24
N LYS A 37 14.74 18.27 -10.19
CA LYS A 37 14.42 19.66 -10.57
C LYS A 37 14.92 20.71 -9.57
N GLY A 38 15.19 20.32 -8.32
CA GLY A 38 15.80 21.18 -7.32
C GLY A 38 15.39 20.82 -5.89
N LEU A 39 16.31 21.06 -4.96
CA LEU A 39 16.17 20.63 -3.56
C LEU A 39 14.89 21.16 -2.89
N ARG A 40 14.50 22.41 -3.15
CA ARG A 40 13.26 22.99 -2.59
C ARG A 40 12.00 22.26 -3.08
N VAL A 41 11.96 21.87 -4.35
CA VAL A 41 10.82 21.16 -4.95
C VAL A 41 10.78 19.72 -4.42
N GLY A 42 11.94 19.05 -4.39
CA GLY A 42 12.06 17.69 -3.86
C GLY A 42 11.63 17.58 -2.39
N VAL A 43 12.11 18.48 -1.52
CA VAL A 43 11.77 18.46 -0.09
C VAL A 43 10.29 18.75 0.15
N ASN A 44 9.70 19.74 -0.53
CA ASN A 44 8.28 20.04 -0.39
C ASN A 44 7.42 18.86 -0.85
N LEU A 45 7.78 18.21 -1.95
CA LEU A 45 7.05 17.08 -2.50
C LEU A 45 7.20 15.82 -1.63
N ALA A 46 8.41 15.58 -1.10
CA ALA A 46 8.67 14.50 -0.15
C ALA A 46 7.84 14.64 1.12
N PHE A 47 7.70 15.86 1.67
CA PHE A 47 6.83 16.10 2.82
C PHE A 47 5.35 15.92 2.48
N ALA A 48 4.89 16.41 1.33
CA ALA A 48 3.50 16.22 0.90
C ALA A 48 3.15 14.73 0.76
N ILE A 49 4.03 13.95 0.13
CA ILE A 49 3.90 12.50 -0.04
C ILE A 49 4.13 11.74 1.27
N ALA A 50 4.95 12.22 2.20
CA ALA A 50 5.03 11.59 3.52
C ALA A 50 3.71 11.72 4.29
N LEU A 51 3.07 12.89 4.19
CA LEU A 51 1.83 13.18 4.90
C LEU A 51 0.62 12.41 4.37
N HIS A 52 0.51 12.15 3.06
CA HIS A 52 -0.60 11.33 2.54
C HIS A 52 -0.45 9.82 2.82
N ASN A 53 0.78 9.37 3.09
CA ASN A 53 1.12 7.96 3.21
C ASN A 53 0.75 7.44 4.61
N ILE A 54 0.64 8.34 5.60
CA ILE A 54 0.17 8.04 6.95
C ILE A 54 -1.31 7.55 6.92
N PRO A 55 -2.28 8.30 6.34
CA PRO A 55 -3.63 7.82 6.12
C PRO A 55 -3.72 6.54 5.28
N GLU A 56 -2.99 6.47 4.17
CA GLU A 56 -3.05 5.33 3.25
C GLU A 56 -2.57 4.03 3.91
N GLY A 57 -1.45 4.08 4.64
CA GLY A 57 -0.96 2.95 5.42
C GLY A 57 -1.93 2.50 6.51
N GLY A 58 -2.61 3.44 7.18
CA GLY A 58 -3.65 3.13 8.17
C GLY A 58 -4.88 2.45 7.55
N CYS A 59 -5.32 2.92 6.38
CA CYS A 59 -6.45 2.34 5.66
C CYS A 59 -6.12 0.93 5.15
N CYS A 60 -4.91 0.74 4.60
CA CYS A 60 -4.46 -0.56 4.10
C CYS A 60 -4.31 -1.61 5.22
N SER A 61 -3.78 -1.19 6.37
CA SER A 61 -3.63 -2.04 7.55
C SER A 61 -4.97 -2.45 8.13
N SER A 62 -5.91 -1.51 8.28
CA SER A 62 -7.25 -1.79 8.81
C SER A 62 -8.07 -2.70 7.89
N ALA A 63 -7.97 -2.53 6.57
CA ALA A 63 -8.61 -3.41 5.59
C ALA A 63 -8.07 -4.84 5.65
N THR A 64 -6.74 -5.00 5.75
CA THR A 64 -6.09 -6.31 5.88
C THR A 64 -6.47 -7.00 7.19
N LEU A 65 -6.52 -6.24 8.29
CA LEU A 65 -6.91 -6.74 9.61
C LEU A 65 -8.39 -7.18 9.64
N PHE A 66 -9.28 -6.39 9.01
CA PHE A 66 -10.69 -6.74 8.87
C PHE A 66 -10.87 -8.01 8.02
N CYS A 67 -10.14 -8.13 6.92
CA CYS A 67 -10.16 -9.32 6.07
C CYS A 67 -9.66 -10.56 6.84
N TYR A 68 -8.63 -10.40 7.68
CA TYR A 68 -8.12 -11.46 8.55
C TYR A 68 -9.11 -11.86 9.65
N GLN A 69 -9.80 -10.90 10.27
CA GLN A 69 -10.87 -11.17 11.26
C GLN A 69 -12.04 -11.93 10.64
N LYS A 70 -12.51 -11.52 9.46
CA LYS A 70 -13.57 -12.22 8.71
C LYS A 70 -13.19 -13.64 8.33
N GLN A 71 -11.92 -13.84 7.96
CA GLN A 71 -11.35 -15.15 7.66
C GLN A 71 -11.40 -16.05 8.90
N MET A 72 -10.97 -15.57 10.08
CA MET A 72 -10.98 -16.33 11.33
C MET A 72 -12.39 -16.68 11.82
N ALA A 73 -13.35 -15.76 11.67
CA ALA A 73 -14.74 -15.97 12.09
C ALA A 73 -15.52 -16.97 11.20
N SER A 74 -14.95 -17.39 10.07
CA SER A 74 -15.56 -18.32 9.11
C SER A 74 -15.07 -19.77 9.23
N ILE A 75 -14.16 -20.04 10.19
CA ILE A 75 -13.54 -21.34 10.49
C ILE A 75 -14.12 -21.86 11.79
#